data_AF-A0A4V3J8Q1-F1
#
_entry.id   AF-A0A4V3J8Q1-F1
#
_cell.length_a   1.000
_cell.length_b   1.000
_cell.length_c   1.000
_cell.angle_alpha   90.00
_cell.angle_beta   90.00
_cell.angle_gamma   90.00
#
_symmetry.space_group_name_H-M   'P 1'
#
loop_
_entity.id
_entity.type
_entity.pdbx_description
1 polymer ?
#
loop_
_entity_poly.entity_id
_entity_poly.type
_entity_poly.pdbx_seq_one_letter_code
_entity_poly.pdbx_strand_id
1 'polypeptide(L)'
;MSTTSCGVCSGPLPVMHRSDRRHCSRSCEAKAYRARRRQRADVDPIPIDLRVRDRWVRWSERKVPLRTDSKFASVTDPSSWSDYGAAVRSQAGVGLGYVLTVADDILCIDLDHVLAADGALEPWAADLLARLPETFIEVSHSGAGLHIWGRGSLKNGRRIAMPNGSGLEVYGDRRYIAMTGKVWRNSPSVLADLSELLPALI
;
A
#
# COMPACT_ATOMS: atom_id res chain seq x y z
N MET A 1 3.40 -22.06 28.28
CA MET A 1 4.77 -22.51 28.61
C MET A 1 5.73 -21.38 28.23
N SER A 2 6.47 -20.82 29.19
CA SER A 2 7.46 -19.77 28.92
C SER A 2 8.62 -20.39 28.15
N THR A 3 8.89 -19.93 26.94
CA THR A 3 10.07 -20.36 26.19
C THR A 3 11.31 -19.97 27.00
N THR A 4 12.19 -20.91 27.32
CA THR A 4 13.43 -20.65 28.08
C THR A 4 14.63 -20.36 27.17
N SER A 5 14.47 -20.56 25.87
CA SER A 5 15.50 -20.39 24.86
C SER A 5 15.25 -19.18 23.95
N CYS A 6 16.34 -18.58 23.51
CA CYS A 6 16.35 -17.49 22.54
C CYS A 6 15.92 -17.99 21.15
N GLY A 7 14.98 -17.32 20.51
CA GLY A 7 14.51 -17.65 19.15
C GLY A 7 15.52 -17.38 18.02
N VAL A 8 16.76 -17.00 18.32
CA VAL A 8 17.81 -16.70 17.32
C VAL A 8 19.08 -17.52 17.50
N CYS A 9 19.59 -17.63 18.71
CA CYS A 9 20.83 -18.36 18.99
C CYS A 9 20.60 -19.63 19.82
N SER A 10 19.36 -19.92 20.20
CA SER A 10 18.96 -21.04 21.07
C SER A 10 19.57 -21.03 22.49
N GLY A 11 20.39 -20.03 22.84
CA GLY A 11 20.93 -19.86 24.19
C GLY A 11 19.87 -19.48 25.23
N PRO A 12 20.20 -19.53 26.53
CA PRO A 12 19.25 -19.26 27.59
C PRO A 12 18.77 -17.80 27.57
N LEU A 13 17.47 -17.59 27.85
CA LEU A 13 16.95 -16.25 28.14
C LEU A 13 17.42 -15.77 29.53
N PRO A 14 17.50 -14.45 29.77
CA PRO A 14 17.85 -13.90 31.07
C PRO A 14 16.97 -14.44 32.19
N VAL A 15 17.57 -14.70 33.35
CA VAL A 15 16.84 -15.07 34.56
C VAL A 15 15.91 -13.90 34.92
N MET A 16 14.65 -14.20 35.28
CA MET A 16 13.60 -13.19 35.51
C MET A 16 13.28 -12.31 34.29
N HIS A 17 13.01 -12.92 33.13
CA HIS A 17 12.45 -12.22 31.98
C HIS A 17 10.91 -12.18 32.02
N ARG A 18 10.32 -11.19 31.34
CA ARG A 18 8.89 -11.19 31.04
C ARG A 18 8.55 -12.40 30.17
N SER A 19 7.38 -13.00 30.38
CA SER A 19 6.95 -14.24 29.70
C SER A 19 6.88 -14.14 28.17
N ASP A 20 6.82 -12.93 27.62
CA ASP A 20 6.79 -12.65 26.18
C ASP A 20 8.18 -12.42 25.56
N ARG A 21 9.25 -12.35 26.37
CA ARG A 21 10.60 -12.12 25.86
C ARG A 21 11.05 -13.30 25.01
N ARG A 22 11.48 -13.01 23.78
CA ARG A 22 11.92 -14.05 22.82
C ARG A 22 13.41 -14.08 22.50
N HIS A 23 14.18 -13.09 23.00
CA HIS A 23 15.59 -12.92 22.63
C HIS A 23 16.47 -12.69 23.86
N CYS A 24 17.65 -13.32 23.90
CA CYS A 24 18.54 -13.28 25.07
C CYS A 24 19.30 -11.95 25.23
N SER A 25 19.54 -11.22 24.14
CA SER A 25 20.33 -9.98 24.13
C SER A 25 19.84 -8.99 23.07
N ARG A 26 20.23 -7.70 23.18
CA ARG A 26 19.97 -6.68 22.14
C ARG A 26 20.53 -7.08 20.78
N SER A 27 21.64 -7.79 20.75
CA SER A 27 22.23 -8.32 19.51
C SER A 27 21.34 -9.37 18.86
N CYS A 28 20.82 -10.33 19.64
CA CYS A 28 19.87 -11.32 19.11
C CYS A 28 18.55 -10.68 18.68
N GLU A 29 18.07 -9.67 19.42
CA GLU A 29 16.90 -8.89 19.04
C GLU A 29 17.11 -8.16 17.70
N ALA A 30 18.25 -7.49 17.53
CA ALA A 30 18.63 -6.85 16.27
C ALA A 30 18.74 -7.85 15.11
N LYS A 31 19.29 -9.06 15.36
CA LYS A 31 19.39 -10.13 14.36
C LYS A 31 18.01 -10.68 13.97
N ALA A 32 17.11 -10.92 14.93
CA ALA A 32 15.72 -11.28 14.66
C ALA A 32 15.00 -10.20 13.84
N TYR A 33 15.16 -8.94 14.23
CA TYR A 33 14.60 -7.80 13.51
C TYR A 33 15.09 -7.74 12.06
N ARG A 34 16.41 -7.86 11.83
CA ARG A 34 17.00 -7.90 10.49
C ARG A 34 16.50 -9.09 9.66
N ALA A 35 16.39 -10.28 10.27
CA ALA A 35 15.88 -11.47 9.59
C ALA A 35 14.41 -11.31 9.18
N ARG A 36 13.55 -10.81 10.08
CA ARG A 36 12.14 -10.49 9.78
C ARG A 36 12.03 -9.42 8.71
N ARG A 37 12.87 -8.39 8.77
CA ARG A 37 12.93 -7.32 7.76
C ARG A 37 13.40 -7.84 6.40
N ARG A 38 14.36 -8.77 6.36
CA ARG A 38 14.81 -9.44 5.13
C ARG A 38 13.71 -10.33 4.54
N GLN A 39 13.10 -11.18 5.36
CA GLN A 39 11.96 -12.01 4.94
C GLN A 39 10.80 -11.17 4.39
N ARG A 40 10.51 -10.00 5.00
CA ARG A 40 9.54 -9.05 4.48
C ARG A 40 9.98 -8.37 3.18
N ALA A 41 11.28 -8.14 2.99
CA ALA A 41 11.81 -7.55 1.76
C ALA A 41 11.81 -8.54 0.58
N ASP A 42 11.88 -9.85 0.86
CA ASP A 42 11.80 -10.91 -0.15
C ASP A 42 10.36 -11.18 -0.62
N VAL A 43 9.34 -10.63 0.06
CA VAL A 43 7.93 -10.75 -0.31
C VAL A 43 7.48 -9.44 -0.95
N ASP A 44 6.91 -9.55 -2.15
CA ASP A 44 6.31 -8.41 -2.84
C ASP A 44 5.20 -7.79 -1.97
N PRO A 45 5.32 -6.51 -1.56
CA PRO A 45 4.36 -5.89 -0.67
C PRO A 45 2.99 -5.66 -1.32
N ILE A 46 2.92 -5.65 -2.66
CA ILE A 46 1.68 -5.39 -3.39
C ILE A 46 0.75 -6.62 -3.27
N PRO A 47 -0.51 -6.43 -2.83
CA PRO A 47 -1.47 -7.52 -2.68
C PRO A 47 -1.56 -8.40 -3.92
N ILE A 48 -1.62 -9.72 -3.72
CA ILE A 48 -1.75 -10.68 -4.81
C ILE A 48 -3.01 -10.41 -5.64
N ASP A 49 -4.07 -9.93 -5.00
CA ASP A 49 -5.32 -9.52 -5.64
C ASP A 49 -5.09 -8.47 -6.74
N LEU A 50 -4.15 -7.54 -6.58
CA LEU A 50 -3.80 -6.60 -7.65
C LEU A 50 -2.91 -7.26 -8.72
N ARG A 51 -1.93 -8.05 -8.29
CA ARG A 51 -0.90 -8.62 -9.17
C ARG A 51 -1.44 -9.63 -10.18
N VAL A 52 -2.51 -10.36 -9.85
CA VAL A 52 -3.11 -11.38 -10.73
C VAL A 52 -3.99 -10.82 -11.84
N ARG A 53 -4.16 -9.49 -11.92
CA ARG A 53 -5.03 -8.82 -12.90
C ARG A 53 -4.17 -8.08 -13.93
N ASP A 54 -4.52 -8.20 -15.20
CA ASP A 54 -3.81 -7.56 -16.31
C ASP A 54 -4.21 -6.09 -16.48
N ARG A 55 -3.99 -5.30 -15.43
CA ARG A 55 -4.33 -3.87 -15.35
C ARG A 55 -3.14 -3.00 -15.00
N TRP A 56 -1.94 -3.52 -15.24
CA TRP A 56 -0.70 -2.85 -14.90
C TRP A 56 -0.24 -1.99 -16.06
N VAL A 57 0.10 -0.76 -15.71
CA VAL A 57 0.70 0.24 -16.59
C VAL A 57 1.99 0.74 -15.94
N ARG A 58 2.75 1.53 -16.69
CA ARG A 58 3.84 2.35 -16.20
C ARG A 58 3.36 3.80 -16.09
N TRP A 59 4.15 4.70 -15.52
CA TRP A 59 3.87 6.14 -15.59
C TRP A 59 5.13 6.97 -15.79
N SER A 60 5.02 8.06 -16.56
CA SER A 60 6.10 9.02 -16.80
C SER A 60 6.31 9.96 -15.60
N GLU A 61 7.40 10.72 -15.54
CA GLU A 61 7.61 11.74 -14.49
C GLU A 61 6.47 12.76 -14.37
N ARG A 62 5.73 12.98 -15.47
CA ARG A 62 4.55 13.85 -15.52
C ARG A 62 3.25 13.15 -15.12
N LYS A 63 3.34 11.94 -14.55
CA LYS A 63 2.20 11.08 -14.19
C LYS A 63 1.25 10.81 -15.36
N VAL A 64 1.82 10.58 -16.54
CA VAL A 64 1.04 10.09 -17.69
C VAL A 64 1.15 8.56 -17.70
N PRO A 65 0.04 7.81 -17.77
CA PRO A 65 0.09 6.35 -17.84
C PRO A 65 0.71 5.91 -19.16
N LEU A 66 1.61 4.95 -19.07
CA LEU A 66 2.39 4.41 -20.18
C LEU A 66 2.19 2.90 -20.28
N ARG A 67 2.16 2.42 -21.51
CA ARG A 67 2.36 1.01 -21.84
C ARG A 67 3.80 0.60 -21.53
N THR A 68 4.05 -0.71 -21.54
CA THR A 68 5.40 -1.26 -21.35
C THR A 68 6.38 -0.89 -22.46
N ASP A 69 5.90 -0.39 -23.61
CA ASP A 69 6.67 0.14 -24.75
C ASP A 69 6.79 1.68 -24.76
N SER A 70 6.51 2.34 -23.63
CA SER A 70 6.59 3.80 -23.44
C SER A 70 5.56 4.64 -24.21
N LYS A 71 4.58 4.03 -24.89
CA LYS A 71 3.44 4.76 -25.48
C LYS A 71 2.39 5.04 -24.41
N PHE A 72 1.44 5.93 -24.69
CA PHE A 72 0.30 6.18 -23.80
C PHE A 72 -0.49 4.89 -23.53
N ALA A 73 -0.83 4.64 -22.27
CA ALA A 73 -1.81 3.63 -21.87
C ALA A 73 -3.15 4.31 -21.54
N SER A 74 -4.21 3.87 -22.19
CA SER A 74 -5.54 4.39 -21.95
C SER A 74 -6.11 3.80 -20.66
N VAL A 75 -6.75 4.60 -19.82
CA VAL A 75 -7.40 4.09 -18.59
C VAL A 75 -8.74 3.38 -18.87
N THR A 76 -9.17 3.28 -20.13
CA THR A 76 -10.43 2.64 -20.53
C THR A 76 -10.28 1.56 -21.59
N ASP A 77 -9.07 1.31 -22.10
CA ASP A 77 -8.81 0.28 -23.11
C ASP A 77 -7.87 -0.80 -22.53
N PRO A 78 -8.41 -1.98 -22.18
CA PRO A 78 -7.63 -3.07 -21.61
C PRO A 78 -6.48 -3.57 -22.49
N SER A 79 -6.56 -3.39 -23.82
CA SER A 79 -5.48 -3.80 -24.73
C SER A 79 -4.21 -2.96 -24.58
N SER A 80 -4.32 -1.83 -23.87
CA SER A 80 -3.20 -0.95 -23.54
C SER A 80 -2.58 -1.22 -22.16
N TRP A 81 -3.05 -2.23 -21.43
CA TRP A 81 -2.50 -2.64 -20.14
C TRP A 81 -1.60 -3.87 -20.29
N SER A 82 -1.02 -4.31 -19.19
CA SER A 82 -0.15 -5.48 -19.15
C SER A 82 -0.34 -6.27 -17.85
N ASP A 83 0.22 -7.47 -17.83
CA ASP A 83 0.39 -8.23 -16.59
C ASP A 83 1.43 -7.56 -15.66
N TYR A 84 1.36 -7.91 -14.37
CA TYR A 84 2.25 -7.34 -13.36
C TYR A 84 3.74 -7.56 -13.67
N GLY A 85 4.11 -8.76 -14.12
CA GLY A 85 5.50 -9.11 -14.40
C GLY A 85 6.08 -8.30 -15.57
N ALA A 86 5.30 -8.09 -16.62
CA ALA A 86 5.67 -7.27 -17.76
C ALA A 86 5.87 -5.80 -17.35
N ALA A 87 4.97 -5.25 -16.53
CA ALA A 87 5.11 -3.89 -16.00
C ALA A 87 6.34 -3.75 -15.08
N VAL A 88 6.64 -4.74 -14.24
CA VAL A 88 7.84 -4.74 -13.38
C VAL A 88 9.13 -4.77 -14.20
N ARG A 89 9.19 -5.61 -15.24
CA ARG A 89 10.38 -5.72 -16.10
C ARG A 89 10.59 -4.52 -17.01
N SER A 90 9.50 -3.83 -17.39
CA SER A 90 9.56 -2.67 -18.27
C SER A 90 10.34 -1.51 -17.67
N GLN A 91 11.15 -0.85 -18.51
CA GLN A 91 11.88 0.37 -18.18
C GLN A 91 11.14 1.64 -18.63
N ALA A 92 9.90 1.53 -19.12
CA ALA A 92 9.12 2.68 -19.53
C ALA A 92 8.76 3.55 -18.31
N GLY A 93 8.95 4.86 -18.42
CA GLY A 93 8.66 5.78 -17.31
C GLY A 93 9.41 5.45 -16.02
N VAL A 94 8.85 5.88 -14.89
CA VAL A 94 9.56 5.91 -13.59
C VAL A 94 8.91 5.07 -12.50
N GLY A 95 7.76 4.45 -12.77
CA GLY A 95 7.10 3.58 -11.80
C GLY A 95 5.92 2.80 -12.35
N LEU A 96 5.33 1.99 -11.48
CA LEU A 96 4.17 1.16 -11.76
C LEU A 96 2.88 1.94 -11.53
N GLY A 97 1.86 1.69 -12.34
CA GLY A 97 0.51 2.16 -12.11
C GLY A 97 -0.49 1.03 -12.26
N TYR A 98 -1.64 1.18 -11.62
CA TYR A 98 -2.72 0.21 -11.68
C TYR A 98 -4.02 0.89 -12.10
N VAL A 99 -4.70 0.33 -13.10
CA VAL A 99 -5.94 0.87 -13.65
C VAL A 99 -7.15 0.30 -12.90
N LEU A 100 -8.00 1.20 -12.40
CA LEU A 100 -9.24 0.89 -11.70
C LEU A 100 -10.40 0.78 -12.70
N THR A 101 -11.24 -0.24 -12.50
CA THR A 101 -12.41 -0.50 -13.32
C THR A 101 -13.54 -1.04 -12.45
N VAL A 102 -14.78 -0.83 -12.84
CA VAL A 102 -15.97 -1.39 -12.16
C VAL A 102 -16.08 -2.92 -12.14
N ALA A 103 -15.17 -3.67 -12.77
CA ALA A 103 -15.34 -5.10 -13.00
C ALA A 103 -15.09 -6.00 -11.77
N ASP A 104 -14.47 -5.50 -10.70
CA ASP A 104 -14.06 -6.34 -9.56
C ASP A 104 -14.00 -5.62 -8.20
N ASP A 105 -14.77 -4.54 -8.07
CA ASP A 105 -14.95 -3.78 -6.83
C ASP A 105 -13.64 -3.31 -6.19
N ILE A 106 -12.52 -3.27 -6.91
CA ILE A 106 -11.27 -2.72 -6.39
C ILE A 106 -11.34 -1.20 -6.45
N LEU A 107 -11.06 -0.57 -5.32
CA LEU A 107 -11.03 0.88 -5.20
C LEU A 107 -9.76 1.35 -4.50
N CYS A 108 -9.46 2.63 -4.69
CA CYS A 108 -8.42 3.36 -3.99
C CYS A 108 -8.99 4.63 -3.38
N ILE A 109 -8.76 4.83 -2.08
CA ILE A 109 -8.91 6.13 -1.42
C ILE A 109 -7.54 6.79 -1.43
N ASP A 110 -7.40 7.89 -2.17
CA ASP A 110 -6.19 8.70 -2.25
C ASP A 110 -6.27 9.87 -1.27
N LEU A 111 -5.33 9.92 -0.33
CA LEU A 111 -5.20 11.01 0.64
C LEU A 111 -4.03 11.89 0.23
N ASP A 112 -4.33 13.12 -0.16
CA ASP A 112 -3.33 14.08 -0.65
C ASP A 112 -2.87 15.03 0.45
N HIS A 113 -1.56 15.26 0.52
CA HIS A 113 -0.90 16.16 1.49
C HIS A 113 -1.26 15.90 2.97
N VAL A 114 -1.46 14.63 3.36
CA VAL A 114 -1.79 14.24 4.73
C VAL A 114 -0.60 13.84 5.60
N LEU A 115 0.59 13.73 5.01
CA LEU A 115 1.80 13.25 5.66
C LEU A 115 2.89 14.33 5.62
N ALA A 116 3.30 14.80 6.80
CA ALA A 116 4.40 15.73 6.96
C ALA A 116 5.77 15.03 6.84
N ALA A 117 6.83 15.81 6.66
CA ALA A 117 8.20 15.30 6.46
C ALA A 117 8.75 14.53 7.67
N ASP A 118 8.26 14.81 8.88
CA ASP A 118 8.59 14.10 10.12
C ASP A 118 7.74 12.83 10.34
N GLY A 119 6.81 12.55 9.43
CA GLY A 119 5.90 11.41 9.50
C GLY A 119 4.61 11.66 10.28
N ALA A 120 4.35 12.89 10.72
CA ALA A 120 3.09 13.27 11.33
C ALA A 120 1.94 13.25 10.31
N LEU A 121 0.78 12.73 10.75
CA LEU A 121 -0.44 12.71 9.95
C LEU A 121 -1.33 13.89 10.30
N GLU A 122 -2.07 14.38 9.31
CA GLU A 122 -3.22 15.25 9.54
C GLU A 122 -4.23 14.57 10.48
N PRO A 123 -4.82 15.30 11.46
CA PRO A 123 -5.71 14.69 12.45
C PRO A 123 -6.89 13.94 11.84
N TRP A 124 -7.54 14.51 10.83
CA TRP A 124 -8.68 13.87 10.15
C TRP A 124 -8.26 12.59 9.41
N ALA A 125 -7.03 12.55 8.87
CA ALA A 125 -6.51 11.38 8.19
C ALA A 125 -6.18 10.28 9.21
N ALA A 126 -5.65 10.64 10.39
CA ALA A 126 -5.46 9.70 11.49
C ALA A 126 -6.79 9.11 11.98
N ASP A 127 -7.84 9.93 12.11
CA ASP A 127 -9.19 9.49 12.48
C ASP A 127 -9.80 8.54 11.44
N LEU A 128 -9.61 8.83 10.16
CA LEU A 128 -10.02 7.93 9.07
C LEU A 128 -9.29 6.60 9.15
N LEU A 129 -7.95 6.62 9.29
CA LEU A 129 -7.13 5.42 9.38
C LEU A 129 -7.51 4.55 10.60
N ALA A 130 -7.89 5.16 11.71
CA ALA A 130 -8.30 4.45 12.92
C ALA A 130 -9.62 3.66 12.75
N ARG A 131 -10.44 4.01 11.74
CA ARG A 131 -11.71 3.35 11.43
C ARG A 131 -11.58 2.29 10.34
N LEU A 132 -10.42 2.18 9.70
CA LEU A 132 -10.22 1.21 8.62
C LEU A 132 -10.04 -0.21 9.19
N PRO A 133 -10.60 -1.23 8.54
CA PRO A 133 -10.11 -2.59 8.71
C PRO A 133 -8.65 -2.69 8.22
N GLU A 134 -7.94 -3.74 8.64
CA GLU A 134 -6.56 -3.97 8.20
C GLU A 134 -6.52 -4.21 6.68
N THR A 135 -6.00 -3.24 5.93
CA THR A 135 -5.91 -3.26 4.48
C THR A 135 -4.59 -2.70 3.98
N PHE A 136 -4.27 -2.93 2.72
CA PHE A 136 -3.05 -2.43 2.10
C PHE A 136 -3.08 -0.90 1.98
N ILE A 137 -2.04 -0.28 2.53
CA ILE A 137 -1.83 1.16 2.47
C ILE A 137 -0.38 1.39 2.05
N GLU A 138 -0.17 2.23 1.05
CA GLU A 138 1.16 2.67 0.59
C GLU A 138 1.30 4.18 0.70
N VAL A 139 2.54 4.64 0.83
CA VAL A 139 2.88 6.05 0.69
C VAL A 139 2.82 6.41 -0.79
N SER A 140 2.10 7.48 -1.13
CA SER A 140 1.97 7.93 -2.53
C SER A 140 3.32 8.38 -3.09
N HIS A 141 3.41 8.54 -4.42
CA HIS A 141 4.68 8.89 -5.07
C HIS A 141 5.27 10.23 -4.59
N SER A 142 4.42 11.16 -4.10
CA SER A 142 4.87 12.47 -3.62
C SER A 142 5.62 12.37 -2.28
N GLY A 143 5.45 11.25 -1.57
CA GLY A 143 5.95 11.08 -0.21
C GLY A 143 5.11 11.79 0.86
N ALA A 144 4.11 12.59 0.47
CA ALA A 144 3.27 13.40 1.37
C ALA A 144 1.81 12.93 1.44
N GLY A 145 1.44 11.89 0.69
CA GLY A 145 0.10 11.31 0.68
C GLY A 145 0.09 9.80 0.92
N LEU A 146 -1.10 9.23 1.02
CA LEU A 146 -1.33 7.80 1.21
C LEU A 146 -2.35 7.27 0.21
N HIS A 147 -2.11 6.09 -0.36
CA HIS A 147 -3.13 5.33 -1.07
C HIS A 147 -3.63 4.20 -0.18
N ILE A 148 -4.92 4.19 0.11
CA ILE A 148 -5.60 3.12 0.84
C ILE A 148 -6.35 2.27 -0.17
N TRP A 149 -5.96 1.01 -0.29
CA TRP A 149 -6.55 0.06 -1.24
C TRP A 149 -7.57 -0.81 -0.54
N GLY A 150 -8.65 -1.15 -1.22
CA GLY A 150 -9.66 -2.05 -0.67
C GLY A 150 -10.70 -2.46 -1.69
N ARG A 151 -11.79 -3.05 -1.18
CA ARG A 151 -12.93 -3.50 -1.96
C ARG A 151 -14.17 -2.69 -1.65
N GLY A 152 -15.00 -2.47 -2.66
CA GLY A 152 -16.31 -1.84 -2.55
C GLY A 152 -16.80 -1.34 -3.90
N SER A 153 -18.11 -1.40 -4.11
CA SER A 153 -18.70 -0.95 -5.37
C SER A 153 -18.78 0.59 -5.40
N LEU A 154 -17.99 1.22 -6.27
CA LEU A 154 -18.01 2.66 -6.49
C LEU A 154 -18.03 2.98 -7.99
N LYS A 155 -19.17 3.50 -8.48
CA LYS A 155 -19.31 3.90 -9.89
C LYS A 155 -18.81 5.31 -10.17
N ASN A 156 -19.04 6.24 -9.23
CA ASN A 156 -18.63 7.63 -9.35
C ASN A 156 -17.66 7.96 -8.23
N GLY A 157 -16.47 8.43 -8.59
CA GLY A 157 -15.52 8.92 -7.59
C GLY A 157 -15.99 10.22 -6.94
N ARG A 158 -15.36 10.59 -5.83
CA ARG A 158 -15.58 11.86 -5.13
C ARG A 158 -14.26 12.47 -4.70
N ARG A 159 -14.18 13.80 -4.69
CA ARG A 159 -13.10 14.59 -4.07
C ARG A 159 -13.67 15.43 -2.93
N ILE A 160 -13.01 15.40 -1.79
CA ILE A 160 -13.26 16.25 -0.63
C ILE A 160 -11.98 17.04 -0.36
N ALA A 161 -12.02 18.36 -0.54
CA ALA A 161 -10.90 19.24 -0.24
C ALA A 161 -11.03 19.79 1.19
N MET A 162 -9.92 19.83 1.92
CA MET A 162 -9.83 20.41 3.24
C MET A 162 -9.32 21.85 3.17
N PRO A 163 -9.64 22.71 4.15
CA PRO A 163 -9.22 24.13 4.13
C PRO A 163 -7.69 24.33 4.10
N ASN A 164 -6.92 23.37 4.62
CA ASN A 164 -5.45 23.41 4.63
C ASN A 164 -4.81 22.94 3.32
N GLY A 165 -5.62 22.64 2.28
CA GLY A 165 -5.14 22.16 0.98
C GLY A 165 -4.93 20.64 0.90
N SER A 166 -5.02 19.91 2.02
CA SER A 166 -5.11 18.44 1.99
C SER A 166 -6.45 17.99 1.43
N GLY A 167 -6.56 16.71 1.07
CA GLY A 167 -7.81 16.21 0.53
C GLY A 167 -7.90 14.70 0.51
N LEU A 168 -9.12 14.24 0.25
CA LEU A 168 -9.45 12.84 0.06
C LEU A 168 -10.12 12.69 -1.29
N GLU A 169 -9.70 11.69 -2.06
CA GLU A 169 -10.37 11.26 -3.27
C GLU A 169 -10.67 9.77 -3.21
N VAL A 170 -11.82 9.36 -3.72
CA VAL A 170 -12.16 7.94 -3.84
C VAL A 170 -12.36 7.60 -5.30
N TYR A 171 -11.70 6.54 -5.76
CA TYR A 171 -11.73 6.08 -7.14
C TYR A 171 -12.02 4.57 -7.20
N GLY A 172 -12.92 4.17 -8.11
CA GLY A 172 -13.20 2.76 -8.43
C GLY A 172 -13.28 2.47 -9.92
N ASP A 173 -13.21 3.50 -10.78
CA ASP A 173 -13.42 3.35 -12.22
C ASP A 173 -12.64 4.40 -13.03
N ARG A 174 -12.23 4.03 -14.25
CA ARG A 174 -11.66 4.90 -15.30
C ARG A 174 -10.58 5.86 -14.81
N ARG A 175 -9.78 5.41 -13.85
CA ARG A 175 -8.62 6.11 -13.30
C ARG A 175 -7.49 5.10 -13.15
N TYR A 176 -6.26 5.59 -13.15
CA TYR A 176 -5.13 4.80 -12.72
C TYR A 176 -4.52 5.46 -11.48
N ILE A 177 -3.92 4.63 -10.63
CA ILE A 177 -3.18 5.08 -9.44
C ILE A 177 -1.71 4.80 -9.67
N ALA A 178 -0.86 5.81 -9.45
CA ALA A 178 0.59 5.65 -9.50
C ALA A 178 1.06 4.91 -8.24
N MET A 179 1.39 3.63 -8.38
CA MET A 179 1.77 2.77 -7.27
C MET A 179 3.24 2.91 -6.92
N THR A 180 3.55 2.77 -5.62
CA THR A 180 4.92 2.84 -5.11
C THR A 180 5.38 1.52 -4.49
N GLY A 181 4.45 0.69 -4.00
CA GLY A 181 4.75 -0.47 -3.16
C GLY A 181 5.38 -0.09 -1.81
N LYS A 182 5.52 1.21 -1.49
CA LYS A 182 6.13 1.68 -0.24
C LYS A 182 5.11 1.58 0.88
N VAL A 183 5.06 0.40 1.51
CA VAL A 183 4.15 0.06 2.61
C VAL A 183 4.14 1.16 3.68
N TRP A 184 2.94 1.66 3.99
CA TRP A 184 2.74 2.55 5.12
C TRP A 184 2.78 1.74 6.41
N ARG A 185 3.83 1.96 7.21
CA ARG A 185 4.06 1.28 8.50
C ARG A 185 4.06 -0.24 8.35
N ASN A 186 3.08 -0.94 8.91
CA ASN A 186 2.93 -2.39 8.87
C ASN A 186 1.60 -2.81 8.24
N SER A 187 1.04 -2.00 7.33
CA SER A 187 -0.19 -2.38 6.64
C SER A 187 -0.02 -3.75 5.96
N PRO A 188 -1.03 -4.64 6.03
CA PRO A 188 -0.93 -5.97 5.45
C PRO A 188 -1.02 -5.91 3.91
N SER A 189 -0.50 -6.94 3.25
CA SER A 189 -0.61 -7.11 1.80
C SER A 189 -1.94 -7.78 1.41
N VAL A 190 -3.07 -7.18 1.84
CA VAL A 190 -4.43 -7.67 1.56
C VAL A 190 -5.38 -6.50 1.23
N LEU A 191 -6.47 -6.78 0.53
CA LEU A 191 -7.54 -5.80 0.29
C LEU A 191 -8.75 -6.14 1.16
N ALA A 192 -9.02 -5.31 2.17
CA ALA A 192 -10.22 -5.44 3.00
C ALA A 192 -11.47 -4.90 2.30
N ASP A 193 -12.64 -5.30 2.80
CA ASP A 193 -13.92 -4.70 2.42
C ASP A 193 -14.09 -3.33 3.09
N LEU A 194 -14.29 -2.29 2.28
CA LEU A 194 -14.48 -0.91 2.70
C LEU A 194 -15.92 -0.43 2.50
N SER A 195 -16.84 -1.32 2.14
CA SER A 195 -18.23 -0.99 1.78
C SER A 195 -18.97 -0.23 2.89
N GLU A 196 -18.71 -0.54 4.17
CA GLU A 196 -19.32 0.17 5.31
C GLU A 196 -18.79 1.61 5.47
N LEU A 197 -17.56 1.87 5.01
CA LEU A 197 -16.93 3.19 5.10
C LEU A 197 -17.33 4.10 3.93
N LEU A 198 -17.57 3.53 2.75
CA LEU A 198 -17.85 4.28 1.53
C LEU A 198 -19.00 5.30 1.66
N PRO A 199 -20.16 4.99 2.27
CA PRO A 199 -21.26 5.95 2.42
C PRO A 199 -20.87 7.26 3.14
N ALA A 200 -19.88 7.21 4.04
CA ALA A 200 -19.40 8.39 4.74
C ALA A 200 -18.40 9.22 3.91
N LEU A 201 -17.85 8.64 2.84
CA LEU A 201 -16.84 9.25 1.97
C LEU A 201 -17.41 9.74 0.63
N ILE A 202 -18.62 9.29 0.25
CA ILE A 202 -19.33 9.69 -0.97
C ILE A 202 -20.37 10.80 -0.75
#